data_AF-A0A0G4NME3-F1
#
_entry.id   AF-A0A0G4NME3-F1
#
_cell.length_a   1.000
_cell.length_b   1.000
_cell.length_c   1.000
_cell.angle_alpha   90.00
_cell.angle_beta   90.00
_cell.angle_gamma   90.00
#
_symmetry.space_group_name_H-M   'P 1'
#
loop_
_entity.id
_entity.type
_entity.pdbx_description
1 polymer ?
#
loop_
_entity_poly.entity_id
_entity_poly.type
_entity_poly.pdbx_seq_one_letter_code
_entity_poly.pdbx_strand_id
1 'polypeptide(L)'
;MALAGIIGPGLLVGSGGALANGGPASLVIGFGVIGIVAFSIMQSLGEMTTLYPSGGAFTALGDRFVDKAFGVAIGWNYYIIWFCVLANEYNA
;
A
#
# COMPACT_ATOMS: atom_id res chain seq x y z
N MET A 1 -6.59 11.07 4.02
CA MET A 1 -7.55 9.94 4.09
C MET A 1 -6.77 8.62 4.07
N ALA A 2 -5.88 8.40 5.03
CA ALA A 2 -4.91 7.27 4.98
C ALA A 2 -5.01 6.36 6.21
N LEU A 3 -5.09 6.94 7.41
CA LEU A 3 -5.15 6.17 8.66
C LEU A 3 -6.39 5.28 8.76
N ALA A 4 -7.57 5.80 8.38
CA ALA A 4 -8.81 5.03 8.43
C ALA A 4 -8.87 3.89 7.39
N GLY A 5 -8.12 3.97 6.29
CA GLY A 5 -8.09 2.93 5.26
C GLY A 5 -7.06 1.82 5.53
N ILE A 6 -6.05 2.10 6.36
CA ILE A 6 -4.98 1.13 6.69
C ILE A 6 -5.36 0.28 7.91
N ILE A 7 -6.14 0.82 8.86
CA ILE A 7 -6.65 0.06 10.00
C ILE A 7 -7.91 -0.70 9.56
N GLY A 8 -7.70 -1.81 8.85
CA GLY A 8 -8.77 -2.69 8.35
C GLY A 8 -8.86 -4.02 9.11
N PRO A 9 -9.94 -4.79 8.88
CA PRO A 9 -10.13 -6.11 9.49
C PRO A 9 -8.99 -7.09 9.13
N GLY A 10 -8.37 -6.92 7.96
CA GLY A 10 -7.20 -7.72 7.54
C GLY A 10 -6.00 -7.59 8.48
N LEU A 11 -5.83 -6.45 9.18
CA LEU A 11 -4.80 -6.32 10.21
C LEU A 11 -5.10 -7.24 11.41
N LEU A 12 -6.34 -7.30 11.87
CA LEU A 12 -6.72 -8.10 13.03
C LEU A 12 -6.75 -9.60 12.72
N VAL A 13 -7.36 -9.98 11.59
CA VAL A 13 -7.45 -11.39 11.15
C VAL A 13 -6.07 -11.92 10.74
N GLY A 14 -5.29 -11.11 9.99
CA GLY A 14 -3.95 -11.49 9.56
C GLY A 14 -2.93 -11.55 10.70
N SER A 15 -2.98 -10.60 11.64
CA SER A 15 -2.05 -10.61 12.79
C SER A 15 -2.32 -11.77 13.74
N GLY A 16 -3.57 -12.20 13.92
CA GLY A 16 -3.91 -13.37 14.73
C GLY A 16 -3.28 -14.66 14.17
N GLY A 17 -3.40 -14.88 12.87
CA GLY A 17 -2.78 -16.03 12.19
C GLY A 17 -1.24 -15.97 12.18
N ALA A 18 -0.66 -14.79 12.00
CA ALA A 18 0.78 -14.59 12.05
C ALA A 18 1.34 -14.82 13.47
N LEU A 19 0.61 -14.41 14.51
CA LEU A 19 1.01 -14.64 15.89
C LEU A 19 0.97 -16.12 16.27
N ALA A 20 -0.08 -16.83 15.83
CA ALA A 20 -0.26 -18.25 16.10
C ALA A 20 0.82 -19.12 15.43
N ASN A 21 1.23 -18.79 14.20
CA ASN A 21 2.20 -19.59 13.45
C ASN A 21 3.66 -19.18 13.69
N GLY A 22 3.94 -17.89 13.83
CA GLY A 22 5.32 -17.35 13.87
C GLY A 22 5.78 -16.86 15.24
N GLY A 23 4.89 -16.74 16.23
CA GLY A 23 5.21 -16.16 17.54
C GLY A 23 5.40 -14.62 17.52
N PRO A 24 5.48 -13.99 18.70
CA PRO A 24 5.45 -12.53 18.82
C PRO A 24 6.68 -11.82 18.24
N ALA A 25 7.86 -12.46 18.29
CA ALA A 25 9.09 -11.87 17.79
C ALA A 25 9.10 -11.72 16.25
N SER A 26 8.62 -12.72 15.52
CA SER A 26 8.57 -12.65 14.05
C SER A 26 7.56 -11.60 13.57
N LEU A 27 6.49 -11.40 14.32
CA LEU A 27 5.47 -10.40 14.03
C LEU A 27 6.04 -8.97 14.11
N VAL A 28 6.73 -8.65 15.22
CA VAL A 28 7.36 -7.33 15.39
C VAL A 28 8.43 -7.06 14.34
N ILE A 29 9.26 -8.05 14.01
CA ILE A 29 10.28 -7.92 12.96
C ILE A 29 9.62 -7.70 11.60
N GLY A 30 8.58 -8.47 11.26
CA GLY A 30 7.85 -8.34 10.01
C GLY A 30 7.21 -6.96 9.85
N PHE A 31 6.50 -6.47 10.88
CA PHE A 31 5.93 -5.12 10.88
C PHE A 31 7.01 -4.03 10.81
N GLY A 32 8.14 -4.20 11.49
CA GLY A 32 9.26 -3.26 11.44
C GLY A 32 9.87 -3.14 10.04
N VAL A 33 10.14 -4.28 9.38
CA VAL A 33 10.73 -4.30 8.04
C VAL A 33 9.79 -3.67 7.02
N ILE A 34 8.52 -4.08 6.99
CA ILE A 34 7.53 -3.51 6.07
C ILE A 34 7.29 -2.02 6.38
N GLY A 35 7.28 -1.63 7.65
CA GLY A 35 7.15 -0.24 8.07
C GLY A 35 8.27 0.66 7.55
N ILE A 36 9.53 0.20 7.62
CA ILE A 36 10.69 0.94 7.08
C ILE A 36 10.57 1.10 5.57
N VAL A 37 10.25 0.01 4.86
CA VAL A 37 10.08 0.06 3.39
C VAL A 37 8.97 1.03 3.00
N ALA A 38 7.81 0.95 3.65
CA ALA A 38 6.69 1.84 3.39
C ALA A 38 7.02 3.31 3.70
N PHE A 39 7.77 3.57 4.79
CA PHE A 39 8.21 4.91 5.13
C PHE A 39 9.14 5.50 4.06
N SER A 40 10.13 4.73 3.59
CA SER A 40 11.03 5.16 2.53
C SER A 40 10.29 5.49 1.23
N ILE A 41 9.32 4.66 0.83
CA ILE A 41 8.50 4.91 -0.37
C ILE A 41 7.69 6.20 -0.22
N MET A 42 7.05 6.41 0.93
CA MET A 42 6.24 7.61 1.19
C MET A 42 7.08 8.89 1.23
N GLN A 43 8.32 8.84 1.74
CA GLN A 43 9.24 9.96 1.70
C GLN A 43 9.59 10.35 0.25
N SER A 44 10.02 9.39 -0.57
CA SER A 44 10.32 9.67 -1.98
C SER A 44 9.12 10.15 -2.77
N LEU A 45 7.93 9.58 -2.52
CA LEU A 45 6.69 10.03 -3.16
C LEU A 45 6.30 11.45 -2.72
N GLY A 46 6.55 11.79 -1.46
CA GLY A 46 6.35 13.13 -0.92
C GLY A 46 7.21 14.17 -1.62
N GLU A 47 8.50 13.89 -1.82
CA GLU A 47 9.41 14.77 -2.58
C GLU A 47 8.97 14.95 -4.04
N MET A 48 8.53 13.89 -4.71
CA MET A 48 8.00 14.01 -6.07
C MET A 48 6.72 14.85 -6.13
N THR A 49 5.85 14.73 -5.12
CA THR A 49 4.58 15.45 -5.05
C THR A 49 4.76 16.94 -4.72
N THR A 50 5.78 17.30 -3.93
CA THR A 50 6.08 18.72 -3.64
C THR A 50 6.73 19.42 -4.83
N LEU A 51 7.58 18.74 -5.59
CA LEU A 51 8.19 19.26 -6.81
C LEU A 51 7.16 19.45 -7.94
N TYR A 52 6.22 18.52 -8.06
CA TYR A 52 5.13 18.60 -9.02
C TYR A 52 3.79 18.37 -8.32
N PRO A 53 3.13 19.44 -7.84
CA PRO A 53 1.81 19.36 -7.27
C PRO A 53 0.79 19.13 -8.40
N SER A 54 0.80 17.94 -8.99
CA SER A 54 -0.29 17.49 -9.83
C SER A 54 -1.46 17.16 -8.91
N GLY A 55 -2.60 17.83 -9.06
CA GLY A 55 -3.84 17.46 -8.38
C GLY A 55 -4.42 16.10 -8.83
N GLY A 56 -3.62 15.26 -9.48
CA GLY A 56 -3.97 13.94 -9.97
C GLY A 56 -3.48 12.83 -9.05
N ALA A 57 -3.97 11.61 -9.28
CA ALA A 57 -3.55 10.42 -8.55
C ALA A 57 -2.05 10.11 -8.77
N PHE A 58 -1.46 9.28 -7.90
CA PHE A 58 -0.07 8.82 -8.00
C PHE A 58 0.28 8.18 -9.36
N THR A 59 -0.72 7.69 -10.11
CA THR A 59 -0.58 7.23 -11.50
C THR A 59 -0.11 8.33 -12.45
N ALA A 60 -0.48 9.60 -12.21
CA ALA A 60 -0.05 10.75 -13.01
C ALA A 60 1.43 11.10 -12.76
N LEU A 61 1.95 10.83 -11.56
CA LEU A 61 3.38 10.93 -11.28
C LEU A 61 4.14 9.82 -12.03
N GLY A 62 3.62 8.59 -12.03
CA GLY A 62 4.21 7.46 -12.79
C GLY A 62 4.25 7.68 -14.30
N ASP A 63 3.18 8.25 -14.87
CA ASP A 63 3.12 8.64 -16.29
C ASP A 63 4.21 9.68 -16.64
N ARG A 64 4.41 10.67 -15.76
CA ARG A 64 5.35 11.77 -15.99
C ARG A 64 6.82 11.38 -15.80
N PHE A 65 7.14 10.56 -14.80
CA PHE A 65 8.53 10.24 -14.44
C PHE A 65 9.08 9.00 -15.13
N VAL A 66 8.22 8.11 -15.64
CA VAL A 66 8.65 6.85 -16.26
C VAL A 66 8.18 6.76 -17.70
N ASP A 67 6.90 6.47 -17.93
CA ASP A 67 6.28 6.36 -19.25
C ASP A 67 4.74 6.26 -19.13
N LYS A 68 4.03 6.62 -20.19
CA LYS A 68 2.57 6.46 -20.31
C LYS A 68 2.10 5.03 -20.07
N ALA A 69 2.80 4.03 -20.60
CA ALA A 69 2.48 2.64 -20.39
C ALA A 69 2.62 2.23 -18.92
N PHE A 70 3.62 2.79 -18.23
CA PHE A 70 3.85 2.53 -16.81
C PHE A 70 2.75 3.14 -15.92
N GLY A 71 2.30 4.36 -16.23
CA GLY A 71 1.16 4.98 -15.56
C GLY A 71 -0.13 4.15 -15.66
N VAL A 72 -0.40 3.57 -16.84
CA VAL A 72 -1.54 2.67 -17.07
C VAL A 72 -1.39 1.36 -16.30
N ALA A 73 -0.19 0.77 -16.27
CA ALA A 73 0.10 -0.46 -15.52
C ALA A 73 -0.12 -0.29 -14.01
N ILE A 74 0.31 0.84 -13.44
CA ILE A 74 0.05 1.19 -12.04
C ILE A 74 -1.46 1.32 -11.79
N GLY A 75 -2.19 1.98 -12.70
CA GLY A 75 -3.65 2.13 -12.58
C GLY A 75 -4.38 0.78 -12.54
N TRP A 76 -4.01 -0.16 -13.42
CA TRP A 76 -4.55 -1.52 -13.42
C TRP A 76 -4.18 -2.30 -12.16
N ASN A 77 -2.94 -2.20 -11.68
CA ASN A 77 -2.53 -2.84 -10.43
C ASN A 77 -3.36 -2.35 -9.24
N TYR A 78 -3.57 -1.03 -9.15
CA TYR A 78 -4.36 -0.45 -8.08
C TYR A 78 -5.82 -0.92 -8.13
N TYR A 79 -6.42 -0.93 -9.33
CA TYR A 79 -7.77 -1.44 -9.51
C TYR A 79 -7.92 -2.90 -9.06
N ILE A 80 -6.99 -3.78 -9.46
CA ILE A 80 -7.02 -5.20 -9.09
C ILE A 80 -6.87 -5.38 -7.58
N ILE A 81 -5.96 -4.64 -6.93
CA ILE A 81 -5.77 -4.71 -5.48
C ILE A 81 -7.08 -4.39 -4.75
N TRP A 82 -7.73 -3.28 -5.08
CA TRP A 82 -8.99 -2.89 -4.42
C TRP A 82 -10.13 -3.84 -4.74
N PHE A 83 -10.19 -4.38 -5.96
CA PHE A 83 -11.18 -5.39 -6.31
C PHE A 83 -11.01 -6.66 -5.47
N CYS A 84 -9.77 -7.15 -5.31
CA CYS A 84 -9.48 -8.31 -4.47
C CYS A 84 -9.75 -8.04 -2.99
N VAL A 85 -9.47 -6.83 -2.50
CA VAL A 85 -9.79 -6.43 -1.12
C VAL A 85 -11.29 -6.48 -0.90
N LEU A 86 -12.09 -5.88 -1.79
CA LEU A 86 -13.55 -5.88 -1.70
C LEU A 86 -14.14 -7.29 -1.77
N ALA A 87 -13.58 -8.15 -2.63
CA ALA A 87 -13.97 -9.56 -2.69
C ALA A 87 -13.65 -10.31 -1.38
N ASN A 88 -12.49 -10.05 -0.77
CA ASN A 88 -12.13 -10.63 0.53
C ASN A 88 -13.01 -10.10 1.68
N GLU A 89 -13.38 -8.83 1.65
CA GLU A 89 -14.28 -8.22 2.65
C GLU A 89 -15.71 -8.76 2.55
N TYR A 90 -16.18 -9.15 1.35
CA TYR A 90 -17.51 -9.76 1.16
C TYR A 90 -17.55 -11.26 1.51
N ASN A 91 -16.39 -11.94 1.43
CA ASN A 91 -16.28 -13.39 1.67
C ASN A 91 -15.85 -13.76 3.10
N ALA A 92 -15.59 -12.77 3.96
CA ALA A 92 -15.29 -12.93 5.38
C ALA A 92 -16.55 -12.77 6.24
#